data_AF-D2VIE2-F1
#
_entry.id   AF-D2VIE2-F1
#
_cell.length_a   1.000
_cell.length_b   1.000
_cell.length_c   1.000
_cell.angle_alpha   90.00
_cell.angle_beta   90.00
_cell.angle_gamma   90.00
#
_symmetry.space_group_name_H-M   'P 1'
#
loop_
_entity.id
_entity.type
_entity.pdbx_description
1 polymer ?
#
loop_
_entity_poly.entity_id
_entity_poly.type
_entity_poly.pdbx_seq_one_letter_code
_entity_poly.pdbx_strand_id
1 'polypeptide(L)'
;LTNRMKRDIEEIFELYDTDRKGYLTKIEYKLAYISLMGHKPSKFERKELFSSSRPVVRRQFFMELMNKKLMRSDQQDRIREIFNTIDSERKGFITLKDLTR
;
A
#
# COMPACT_ATOMS: atom_id res chain seq x y z
N LEU A 1 -0.29 -10.84 -5.75
CA LEU A 1 0.89 -10.29 -5.04
C LEU A 1 2.12 -11.11 -5.44
N THR A 2 3.21 -10.49 -5.86
CA THR A 2 4.44 -11.23 -6.17
C THR A 2 5.07 -11.76 -4.87
N ASN A 3 5.83 -12.86 -4.95
CA ASN A 3 6.55 -13.40 -3.78
C ASN A 3 7.59 -12.41 -3.22
N ARG A 4 8.04 -11.46 -4.03
CA ARG A 4 8.90 -10.36 -3.58
C ARG A 4 8.14 -9.40 -2.65
N MET A 5 7.00 -8.89 -3.08
CA MET A 5 6.19 -7.99 -2.26
C MET A 5 5.77 -8.61 -0.92
N LYS A 6 5.50 -9.92 -0.86
CA LYS A 6 5.19 -10.59 0.42
C LYS A 6 6.37 -10.54 1.38
N ARG A 7 7.57 -10.85 0.88
CA ARG A 7 8.81 -10.79 1.65
C ARG A 7 9.11 -9.37 2.11
N ASP A 8 8.94 -8.38 1.23
CA ASP A 8 9.17 -6.97 1.59
C ASP A 8 8.27 -6.54 2.78
N ILE A 9 7.00 -6.98 2.82
CA ILE A 9 6.11 -6.68 3.95
C ILE A 9 6.60 -7.37 5.24
N GLU A 10 7.07 -8.62 5.15
CA GLU A 10 7.59 -9.38 6.30
C GLU A 10 8.86 -8.74 6.86
N GLU A 11 9.84 -8.45 6.00
CA GLU A 11 11.11 -7.83 6.37
C GLU A 11 10.89 -6.46 7.01
N ILE A 12 9.99 -5.64 6.44
CA ILE A 12 9.67 -4.33 7.02
C ILE A 12 8.95 -4.48 8.36
N PHE A 13 8.04 -5.45 8.52
CA PHE A 13 7.43 -5.68 9.82
C PHE A 13 8.49 -6.02 10.88
N GLU A 14 9.39 -6.96 10.56
CA GLU A 14 10.46 -7.40 11.47
C GLU A 14 11.45 -6.27 11.79
N LEU A 15 11.75 -5.39 10.82
CA LEU A 15 12.61 -4.24 11.02
C LEU A 15 12.04 -3.23 12.04
N TYR A 16 10.72 -3.04 12.05
CA TYR A 16 10.07 -2.04 12.91
C TYR A 16 9.41 -2.62 14.17
N ASP A 17 9.25 -3.94 14.28
CA ASP A 17 8.85 -4.61 15.53
C ASP A 17 10.04 -4.70 16.48
N THR A 18 10.43 -3.53 17.02
CA THR A 18 11.53 -3.40 17.98
C THR A 18 11.24 -4.34 19.16
N ASP A 19 12.23 -5.15 19.54
CA ASP A 19 12.13 -6.18 20.59
C ASP A 19 11.28 -7.42 20.25
N ARG A 20 10.88 -7.60 18.97
CA ARG A 20 10.13 -8.78 18.49
C ARG A 20 8.84 -9.04 19.29
N LYS A 21 8.08 -7.99 19.54
CA LYS A 21 6.86 -8.02 20.36
C LYS A 21 5.68 -8.69 19.65
N GLY A 22 5.76 -8.84 18.32
CA GLY A 22 4.70 -9.34 17.45
C GLY A 22 3.67 -8.27 17.08
N TYR A 23 3.95 -6.99 17.36
CA TYR A 23 3.08 -5.86 17.03
C TYR A 23 3.84 -4.56 16.83
N LEU A 24 3.25 -3.66 16.04
CA LEU A 24 3.75 -2.30 15.84
C LEU A 24 2.92 -1.32 16.67
N THR A 25 3.61 -0.47 17.41
CA THR A 25 3.02 0.75 17.97
C THR A 25 2.62 1.72 16.86
N LYS A 26 1.89 2.78 17.23
CA LYS A 26 1.48 3.83 16.27
C LYS A 26 2.64 4.48 15.51
N ILE A 27 3.80 4.62 16.16
CA ILE A 27 5.00 5.20 15.56
C ILE A 27 5.66 4.19 14.63
N GLU A 28 5.90 2.97 15.10
CA GLU A 28 6.49 1.87 14.31
C GLU A 28 5.67 1.57 13.05
N TYR A 29 4.33 1.48 13.19
CA TYR A 29 3.42 1.29 12.05
C TYR A 29 3.56 2.41 11.02
N LYS A 30 3.66 3.68 11.47
CA LYS A 30 3.79 4.83 10.56
C LYS A 30 5.10 4.72 9.76
N LEU A 31 6.20 4.33 10.39
CA LEU A 31 7.49 4.18 9.72
C LEU A 31 7.46 3.00 8.74
N ALA A 32 6.96 1.84 9.16
CA ALA A 32 6.76 0.67 8.32
C ALA A 32 5.89 0.97 7.08
N TYR A 33 4.79 1.71 7.28
CA TYR A 33 3.91 2.13 6.20
C TYR A 33 4.62 3.03 5.19
N ILE A 34 5.41 4.00 5.65
CA ILE A 34 6.17 4.90 4.76
C ILE A 34 7.19 4.11 3.95
N SER A 35 7.89 3.16 4.57
CA SER A 35 8.90 2.33 3.88
C SER A 35 8.30 1.45 2.78
N LEU A 36 7.06 0.99 2.95
CA LEU A 36 6.36 0.17 1.94
C LEU A 36 5.60 0.98 0.89
N MET A 37 5.01 2.12 1.27
CA MET A 37 4.10 2.89 0.40
C MET A 37 4.70 4.19 -0.15
N GLY A 38 5.85 4.62 0.37
CA GLY A 38 6.48 5.89 0.01
C GLY A 38 5.78 7.15 0.54
N HIS A 39 4.69 7.01 1.30
CA HIS A 39 3.95 8.14 1.85
C HIS A 39 3.38 7.84 3.24
N LYS A 40 3.07 8.87 4.02
CA LYS A 40 2.43 8.70 5.34
C LYS A 40 0.98 8.22 5.20
N PRO A 41 0.45 7.41 6.13
CA PRO A 41 -0.98 7.13 6.19
C PRO A 41 -1.77 8.43 6.46
N SER A 42 -3.03 8.49 6.02
CA SER A 42 -3.89 9.66 6.25
C SER A 42 -4.28 9.81 7.74
N LYS A 43 -4.83 10.98 8.11
CA LYS A 43 -5.37 11.18 9.47
C LYS A 43 -6.54 10.24 9.75
N PHE A 44 -7.41 10.04 8.75
CA PHE A 44 -8.57 9.16 8.84
C PHE A 44 -8.15 7.70 9.04
N GLU A 45 -7.25 7.18 8.18
CA GLU A 45 -6.76 5.79 8.32
C GLU A 45 -6.11 5.54 9.67
N ARG A 46 -5.32 6.49 10.20
CA ARG A 46 -4.74 6.33 11.54
C ARG A 46 -5.79 6.29 12.64
N LYS A 47 -6.90 7.04 12.51
CA LYS A 47 -7.98 7.07 13.50
C LYS A 47 -8.80 5.78 13.46
N GLU A 48 -9.06 5.25 12.27
CA GLU A 48 -9.73 3.97 12.08
C GLU A 48 -8.88 2.79 12.57
N LEU A 49 -7.56 2.86 12.32
CA LEU A 49 -6.65 1.78 12.66
C LEU A 49 -6.34 1.72 14.16
N PHE A 50 -6.17 2.88 14.80
CA PHE A 50 -5.81 3.01 16.21
C PHE A 50 -6.96 3.62 17.00
N SER A 51 -7.56 2.80 17.86
CA SER A 51 -8.54 3.21 18.86
C SER A 51 -7.98 2.98 20.27
N SER A 52 -8.66 3.49 21.30
CA SER A 52 -8.30 3.21 22.70
C SER A 52 -8.33 1.71 23.02
N SER A 53 -9.18 0.94 22.34
CA SER A 53 -9.27 -0.52 22.46
C SER A 53 -8.27 -1.29 21.57
N ARG A 54 -7.61 -0.61 20.62
CA ARG A 54 -6.62 -1.17 19.71
C ARG A 54 -5.42 -0.23 19.58
N PRO A 55 -4.55 -0.18 20.60
CA PRO A 55 -3.42 0.76 20.62
C PRO A 55 -2.26 0.32 19.69
N VAL A 56 -2.28 -0.92 19.21
CA VAL A 56 -1.20 -1.54 18.43
C VAL A 56 -1.74 -2.30 17.21
N VAL A 57 -0.88 -2.51 16.21
CA VAL A 57 -1.16 -3.30 15.01
C VAL A 57 -0.40 -4.61 15.08
N ARG A 58 -1.10 -5.73 15.24
CA ARG A 58 -0.48 -7.07 15.28
C ARG A 58 -0.01 -7.50 13.90
N ARG A 59 1.01 -8.37 13.87
CA ARG A 59 1.61 -8.92 12.63
C ARG A 59 0.58 -9.34 11.59
N GLN A 60 -0.31 -10.28 11.93
CA GLN A 60 -1.29 -10.81 10.97
C GLN A 60 -2.11 -9.70 10.30
N PHE A 61 -2.60 -8.75 11.09
CA PHE A 61 -3.39 -7.64 10.59
C PHE A 61 -2.57 -6.68 9.73
N PHE A 62 -1.30 -6.42 10.09
CA PHE A 62 -0.38 -5.64 9.25
C PHE A 62 -0.18 -6.30 7.89
N MET A 63 0.09 -7.61 7.87
CA MET A 63 0.31 -8.38 6.63
C MET A 63 -0.90 -8.27 5.70
N GLU A 64 -2.11 -8.52 6.23
CA GLU A 64 -3.36 -8.43 5.47
C GLU A 64 -3.61 -7.03 4.93
N LEU A 65 -3.42 -6.01 5.78
CA LEU A 65 -3.65 -4.62 5.42
C LEU A 65 -2.70 -4.16 4.30
N MET A 66 -1.40 -4.43 4.44
CA MET A 66 -0.39 -4.01 3.48
C MET A 66 -0.49 -4.79 2.17
N ASN A 67 -0.78 -6.10 2.23
CA ASN A 67 -1.04 -6.89 1.04
C ASN A 67 -2.20 -6.31 0.22
N LYS A 68 -3.34 -6.01 0.87
CA LYS A 68 -4.51 -5.41 0.20
C LYS A 68 -4.19 -4.04 -0.41
N LYS A 69 -3.40 -3.21 0.28
CA LYS A 69 -3.02 -1.87 -0.19
C LYS A 69 -2.08 -1.92 -1.39
N LEU A 70 -1.04 -2.75 -1.33
CA LEU A 70 -0.07 -2.89 -2.41
C LEU A 70 -0.71 -3.49 -3.67
N MET A 71 -1.60 -4.48 -3.53
CA MET A 71 -2.36 -5.00 -4.67
C MET A 71 -3.24 -3.94 -5.34
N ARG A 72 -3.85 -3.04 -4.56
CA ARG A 72 -4.64 -1.94 -5.11
C ARG A 72 -3.78 -0.91 -5.84
N SER A 73 -2.59 -0.60 -5.33
CA SER A 73 -1.66 0.31 -6.01
C SER A 73 -1.24 -0.26 -7.36
N ASP A 74 -0.81 -1.52 -7.37
CA ASP A 74 -0.39 -2.24 -8.58
C ASP A 74 -1.51 -2.27 -9.64
N GLN A 75 -2.75 -2.54 -9.23
CA GLN A 75 -3.90 -2.49 -10.13
C GLN A 75 -4.13 -1.07 -10.71
N GLN A 76 -4.00 -0.02 -9.90
CA GLN A 76 -4.15 1.35 -10.38
C GLN A 76 -3.03 1.74 -11.35
N ASP A 77 -1.80 1.32 -11.09
CA ASP A 77 -0.67 1.59 -11.96
C ASP A 77 -0.84 0.88 -13.31
N ARG A 78 -1.28 -0.39 -13.30
CA ARG A 78 -1.63 -1.11 -14.53
C ARG A 78 -2.75 -0.42 -15.32
N ILE A 79 -3.77 0.11 -14.65
CA ILE A 79 -4.85 0.87 -15.32
C ILE A 79 -4.28 2.15 -15.95
N ARG A 80 -3.38 2.87 -15.26
CA ARG A 80 -2.70 4.06 -15.81
C ARG A 80 -1.83 3.71 -17.01
N GLU A 81 -1.09 2.61 -16.97
CA GLU A 81 -0.28 2.14 -18.09
C GLU A 81 -1.12 1.82 -19.32
N ILE A 82 -2.23 1.09 -19.14
CA ILE A 82 -3.17 0.79 -20.22
C ILE A 82 -3.74 2.10 -20.79
N PHE A 83 -4.19 3.01 -19.91
CA PHE A 83 -4.71 4.31 -20.33
C PHE A 83 -3.70 5.10 -21.16
N ASN A 84 -2.45 5.20 -20.69
CA ASN A 84 -1.37 5.92 -21.38
C ASN A 84 -0.98 5.25 -22.70
N THR A 85 -1.14 3.93 -22.81
CA THR A 85 -0.89 3.19 -24.05
C THR A 85 -1.94 3.52 -25.11
N ILE A 86 -3.20 3.68 -24.70
CA ILE A 86 -4.31 4.05 -25.59
C ILE A 86 -4.26 5.54 -25.94
N ASP A 87 -4.05 6.41 -24.95
CA ASP A 87 -3.89 7.86 -25.12
C ASP A 87 -2.45 8.20 -25.57
N SER A 88 -2.05 7.66 -26.72
CA SER A 88 -0.73 7.86 -27.32
C SER A 88 -0.37 9.34 -27.56
N GLU A 89 -1.37 10.18 -27.77
CA GLU A 89 -1.23 11.63 -27.97
C GLU A 89 -1.19 12.42 -26.65
N ARG A 90 -1.30 11.75 -25.49
CA ARG A 90 -1.26 12.33 -24.13
C ARG A 90 -2.28 13.46 -23.90
N LYS A 91 -3.49 13.30 -24.43
CA LYS A 91 -4.59 14.27 -24.30
C LYS A 91 -5.18 14.29 -22.89
N GLY A 92 -4.99 13.23 -22.11
CA GLY A 92 -5.61 13.01 -20.81
C GLY A 92 -7.02 12.43 -20.87
N PHE A 93 -7.49 12.01 -22.06
CA PHE A 93 -8.77 11.35 -22.26
C PHE A 93 -8.72 10.41 -23.47
N ILE A 94 -9.56 9.37 -23.44
CA ILE A 94 -9.70 8.38 -24.52
C ILE A 94 -10.98 8.67 -25.30
N THR A 95 -10.87 8.72 -26.63
CA THR A 95 -11.99 8.80 -27.57
C THR A 95 -12.19 7.48 -28.31
N LEU A 96 -13.34 7.29 -28.97
CA LEU A 96 -13.58 6.09 -29.78
C LEU A 96 -12.51 5.88 -30.87
N LYS A 97 -11.98 6.97 -31.44
CA LYS A 97 -10.91 6.91 -32.45
C LYS A 97 -9.60 6.34 -31.90
N ASP A 98 -9.34 6.53 -30.61
CA ASP A 98 -8.12 6.01 -29.97
C ASP A 98 -8.20 4.49 -29.76
N LEU A 99 -9.41 3.91 -29.76
CA LEU A 99 -9.64 2.46 -29.58
C LEU A 99 -9.63 1.65 -30.89
N THR A 100 -9.65 2.32 -32.04
CA THR A 100 -9.68 1.67 -33.36
C THR A 100 -8.35 1.80 -34.11
N ARG A 101 -7.30 2.28 -33.45
CA ARG A 101 -5.94 2.32 -34.00
C ARG A 101 -5.24 0.98 -33.84
#